data_AF-C3QXU2-F1
#
_entry.id   AF-C3QXU2-F1
#
_cell.length_a   1.000
_cell.length_b   1.000
_cell.length_c   1.000
_cell.angle_alpha   90.00
_cell.angle_beta   90.00
_cell.angle_gamma   90.00
#
_symmetry.space_group_name_H-M   'P 1'
#
loop_
_entity.id
_entity.type
_entity.pdbx_description
1 polymer ?
#
loop_
_entity_poly.entity_id
_entity_poly.type
_entity_poly.pdbx_seq_one_letter_code
_entity_poly.pdbx_strand_id
1 'polypeptide(L)'
;MARESVKILQGKLDVESLIAQLNAALAEEWLAYYQYWVGALVVEGAMRADVQGEFEEHAEEERRHAQLLADRIIELEGVPVLDPKQWFELARCKYDAPQGFDSVSLLKDNVASERCAILRYQEIADFTNGKDFTTCDIAKHILAEEEEHEQDLQDYLTDIARMKKSFLDK
;
A
#
# COMPACT_ATOMS: atom_id res chain seq x y z
N MET A 1 -19.10 -16.32 1.04
CA MET A 1 -20.13 -15.64 1.86
C MET A 1 -20.26 -16.34 3.21
N ALA A 2 -19.84 -15.66 4.29
CA ALA A 2 -19.68 -16.17 5.66
C ALA A 2 -20.66 -15.50 6.66
N ARG A 3 -21.95 -15.53 6.34
CA ARG A 3 -23.04 -14.85 7.07
C ARG A 3 -23.06 -15.05 8.59
N GLU A 4 -22.80 -16.25 9.08
CA GLU A 4 -22.81 -16.51 10.52
C GLU A 4 -21.61 -15.88 11.24
N SER A 5 -20.46 -15.75 10.55
CA SER A 5 -19.30 -15.02 11.07
C SER A 5 -19.62 -13.53 11.21
N VAL A 6 -20.22 -12.93 10.18
CA VAL A 6 -20.61 -11.52 10.18
C VAL A 6 -21.59 -11.20 11.31
N LYS A 7 -22.60 -12.03 11.55
CA LYS A 7 -23.53 -11.85 12.68
C LYS A 7 -22.83 -11.79 14.04
N ILE A 8 -21.76 -12.58 14.23
CA ILE A 8 -20.97 -12.55 15.47
C ILE A 8 -20.16 -11.25 15.55
N LEU A 9 -19.57 -10.82 14.43
CA LEU A 9 -18.72 -9.62 14.36
C LEU A 9 -19.52 -8.32 14.54
N GLN A 10 -20.76 -8.26 14.05
CA GLN A 10 -21.67 -7.12 14.24
C GLN A 10 -21.96 -6.80 15.71
N GLY A 11 -21.83 -7.79 16.61
CA GLY A 11 -21.94 -7.57 18.05
C GLY A 11 -20.68 -6.98 18.70
N LYS A 12 -19.57 -6.85 17.96
CA LYS A 12 -18.24 -6.46 18.47
C LYS A 12 -17.71 -5.17 17.85
N LEU A 13 -18.04 -4.88 16.60
CA LEU A 13 -17.65 -3.67 15.88
C LEU A 13 -18.68 -3.31 14.78
N ASP A 14 -18.54 -2.13 14.21
CA ASP A 14 -19.29 -1.71 13.03
C ASP A 14 -18.67 -2.31 11.76
N VAL A 15 -19.32 -3.36 11.24
CA VAL A 15 -18.88 -4.08 10.04
C VAL A 15 -19.05 -3.25 8.76
N GLU A 16 -20.07 -2.38 8.69
CA GLU A 16 -20.27 -1.52 7.51
C GLU A 16 -19.13 -0.49 7.41
N SER A 17 -18.75 0.11 8.54
CA SER A 17 -17.58 0.99 8.61
C SER A 17 -16.28 0.25 8.27
N LEU A 18 -16.11 -1.00 8.70
CA LEU A 18 -14.94 -1.80 8.32
C LEU A 18 -14.89 -2.04 6.81
N ILE A 19 -16.00 -2.45 6.19
CA ILE A 19 -16.07 -2.68 4.74
C ILE A 19 -15.76 -1.39 3.96
N ALA A 20 -16.19 -0.23 4.45
CA ALA A 20 -15.84 1.05 3.84
C ALA A 20 -14.33 1.34 3.91
N GLN A 21 -13.69 1.07 5.07
CA GLN A 21 -12.24 1.21 5.23
C GLN A 21 -11.46 0.25 4.33
N LEU A 22 -11.88 -1.02 4.25
CA LEU A 22 -11.25 -2.01 3.38
C LEU A 22 -11.40 -1.67 1.89
N ASN A 23 -12.53 -1.07 1.49
CA ASN A 23 -12.70 -0.58 0.11
C ASN A 23 -11.82 0.64 -0.20
N ALA A 24 -11.61 1.52 0.78
CA ALA A 24 -10.66 2.62 0.64
C ALA A 24 -9.23 2.09 0.51
N ALA A 25 -8.82 1.15 1.37
CA ALA A 25 -7.54 0.47 1.28
C ALA A 25 -7.38 -0.25 -0.08
N LEU A 26 -8.39 -0.99 -0.53
CA LEU A 26 -8.34 -1.69 -1.82
C LEU A 26 -8.14 -0.72 -3.00
N ALA A 27 -8.78 0.45 -2.94
CA ALA A 27 -8.54 1.50 -3.93
C ALA A 27 -7.10 2.03 -3.86
N GLU A 28 -6.55 2.22 -2.66
CA GLU A 28 -5.17 2.65 -2.43
C GLU A 28 -4.18 1.62 -2.99
N GLU A 29 -4.39 0.31 -2.76
CA GLU A 29 -3.56 -0.77 -3.29
C GLU A 29 -3.49 -0.80 -4.82
N TRP A 30 -4.63 -0.63 -5.50
CA TRP A 30 -4.63 -0.59 -6.96
C TRP A 30 -3.89 0.63 -7.53
N LEU A 31 -3.89 1.75 -6.80
CA LEU A 31 -3.15 2.95 -7.19
C LEU A 31 -1.65 2.78 -6.91
N ALA A 32 -1.26 2.25 -5.75
CA ALA A 32 0.12 1.96 -5.39
C ALA A 32 0.75 0.93 -6.35
N TYR A 33 0.04 -0.18 -6.62
CA TYR A 33 0.42 -1.16 -7.63
C TYR A 33 0.78 -0.50 -8.96
N TYR A 34 -0.12 0.33 -9.50
CA TYR A 34 0.10 0.95 -10.80
C TYR A 34 1.24 1.98 -10.75
N GLN A 35 1.39 2.69 -9.62
CA GLN A 35 2.46 3.67 -9.42
C GLN A 35 3.84 3.01 -9.42
N TYR A 36 4.02 1.92 -8.68
CA TYR A 36 5.24 1.11 -8.73
C TYR A 36 5.46 0.52 -10.13
N TRP A 37 4.45 -0.13 -10.70
CA TRP A 37 4.56 -0.78 -12.00
C TRP A 37 4.96 0.19 -13.11
N VAL A 38 4.33 1.36 -13.19
CA VAL A 38 4.69 2.35 -14.21
C VAL A 38 6.02 3.02 -13.89
N GLY A 39 6.34 3.21 -12.60
CA GLY A 39 7.63 3.72 -12.12
C GLY A 39 8.79 2.83 -12.54
N ALA A 40 8.66 1.50 -12.39
CA ALA A 40 9.64 0.52 -12.82
C ALA A 40 9.97 0.63 -14.31
N LEU A 41 8.98 0.92 -15.14
CA LEU A 41 9.15 1.03 -16.59
C LEU A 41 9.90 2.30 -17.02
N VAL A 42 9.86 3.35 -16.20
CA VAL A 42 10.39 4.68 -16.58
C VAL A 42 11.60 5.12 -15.77
N VAL A 43 11.95 4.43 -14.67
CA VAL A 43 13.03 4.87 -13.78
C VAL A 43 14.39 4.98 -14.48
N GLU A 44 15.09 6.07 -14.20
CA GLU A 44 16.40 6.43 -14.73
C GLU A 44 17.36 6.85 -13.60
N GLY A 45 18.66 6.89 -13.89
CA GLY A 45 19.65 7.52 -13.02
C GLY A 45 20.36 6.58 -12.04
N ALA A 46 20.58 7.05 -10.81
CA ALA A 46 21.43 6.37 -9.84
C ALA A 46 20.77 5.09 -9.32
N MET A 47 21.53 4.00 -9.24
CA MET A 47 21.04 2.68 -8.78
C MET A 47 19.84 2.15 -9.57
N ARG A 48 19.65 2.60 -10.82
CA ARG A 48 18.44 2.36 -11.61
C ARG A 48 18.01 0.89 -11.68
N ALA A 49 18.94 -0.03 -11.91
CA ALA A 49 18.59 -1.45 -12.07
C ALA A 49 18.06 -2.06 -10.75
N ASP A 50 18.62 -1.65 -9.62
CA ASP A 50 18.21 -2.14 -8.30
C ASP A 50 16.87 -1.52 -7.90
N VAL A 51 16.75 -0.19 -8.02
CA VAL A 51 15.47 0.53 -7.77
C VAL A 51 14.34 0.03 -8.67
N GLN A 52 14.63 -0.28 -9.93
CA GLN A 52 13.66 -0.90 -10.82
C GLN A 52 13.21 -2.28 -10.30
N GLY A 53 14.14 -3.09 -9.80
CA GLY A 53 13.85 -4.41 -9.24
C GLY A 53 12.89 -4.33 -8.07
N GLU A 54 13.13 -3.41 -7.14
CA GLU A 54 12.20 -3.16 -6.02
C GLU A 54 10.83 -2.72 -6.51
N PHE A 55 10.76 -1.77 -7.46
CA PHE A 55 9.48 -1.32 -7.98
C PHE A 55 8.70 -2.45 -8.69
N GLU A 56 9.38 -3.42 -9.31
CA GLU A 56 8.73 -4.61 -9.88
C GLU A 56 8.25 -5.57 -8.79
N GLU A 57 9.01 -5.71 -7.70
CA GLU A 57 8.67 -6.57 -6.56
C GLU A 57 7.50 -6.01 -5.74
N HIS A 58 7.60 -4.75 -5.30
CA HIS A 58 6.58 -4.04 -4.53
C HIS A 58 5.26 -3.94 -5.32
N ALA A 59 5.31 -3.73 -6.64
CA ALA A 59 4.11 -3.80 -7.48
C ALA A 59 3.38 -5.16 -7.34
N GLU A 60 4.10 -6.28 -7.36
CA GLU A 60 3.47 -7.59 -7.18
C GLU A 60 3.01 -7.83 -5.74
N GLU A 61 3.56 -7.14 -4.75
CA GLU A 61 3.13 -7.16 -3.35
C GLU A 61 1.81 -6.42 -3.16
N GLU A 62 1.67 -5.20 -3.68
CA GLU A 62 0.42 -4.44 -3.57
C GLU A 62 -0.71 -5.17 -4.28
N ARG A 63 -0.38 -5.83 -5.40
CA ARG A 63 -1.32 -6.69 -6.12
C ARG A 63 -1.81 -7.85 -5.26
N ARG A 64 -0.96 -8.41 -4.40
CA ARG A 64 -1.33 -9.46 -3.43
C ARG A 64 -2.12 -8.88 -2.26
N HIS A 65 -1.77 -7.70 -1.75
CA HIS A 65 -2.55 -7.01 -0.71
C HIS A 65 -3.97 -6.71 -1.18
N ALA A 66 -4.12 -6.20 -2.41
CA ALA A 66 -5.42 -5.98 -3.04
C ALA A 66 -6.28 -7.26 -3.04
N GLN A 67 -5.67 -8.42 -3.32
CA GLN A 67 -6.36 -9.71 -3.29
C GLN A 67 -6.80 -10.08 -1.86
N LEU A 68 -5.92 -9.95 -0.87
CA LEU A 68 -6.23 -10.21 0.54
C LEU A 68 -7.41 -9.35 1.02
N LEU A 69 -7.42 -8.07 0.67
CA LEU A 69 -8.49 -7.13 0.99
C LEU A 69 -9.80 -7.49 0.30
N ALA A 70 -9.77 -7.73 -1.01
CA ALA A 70 -10.96 -8.05 -1.80
C ALA A 70 -11.64 -9.33 -1.30
N ASP A 71 -10.86 -10.38 -1.01
CA ASP A 71 -11.38 -11.61 -0.44
C ASP A 71 -11.99 -11.36 0.93
N ARG A 72 -11.32 -10.57 1.78
CA ARG A 72 -11.83 -10.26 3.11
C ARG A 72 -13.13 -9.44 3.07
N ILE A 73 -13.26 -8.51 2.13
CA ILE A 73 -14.51 -7.76 1.90
C ILE A 73 -15.65 -8.72 1.57
N ILE A 74 -15.43 -9.71 0.70
CA ILE A 74 -16.45 -10.70 0.33
C ILE A 74 -16.82 -11.61 1.52
N GLU A 75 -15.86 -12.00 2.35
CA GLU A 75 -16.11 -12.77 3.58
C GLU A 75 -16.97 -12.00 4.58
N LEU A 76 -16.81 -10.68 4.63
CA LEU A 76 -17.61 -9.76 5.46
C LEU A 76 -18.99 -9.44 4.85
N GLU A 77 -19.41 -10.14 3.79
CA GLU A 77 -20.63 -9.90 3.01
C GLU A 77 -20.69 -8.50 2.36
N GLY A 78 -19.53 -7.85 2.19
CA GLY A 78 -19.38 -6.61 1.44
C GLY A 78 -19.24 -6.85 -0.07
N VAL A 79 -19.18 -5.74 -0.81
CA VAL A 79 -18.88 -5.75 -2.25
C VAL A 79 -17.62 -4.90 -2.44
N PRO A 80 -16.54 -5.43 -3.05
CA PRO A 80 -15.36 -4.65 -3.37
C PRO A 80 -15.71 -3.61 -4.45
N VAL A 81 -14.99 -2.50 -4.49
CA VAL A 81 -15.15 -1.44 -5.49
C VAL A 81 -15.12 -2.04 -6.91
N LEU A 82 -16.17 -1.78 -7.68
CA LEU A 82 -16.42 -2.43 -8.99
C LEU A 82 -15.95 -1.62 -10.20
N ASP A 83 -15.68 -0.32 -10.02
CA ASP A 83 -15.27 0.59 -11.09
C ASP A 83 -13.97 1.31 -10.69
N PRO A 84 -12.88 1.18 -11.46
CA PRO A 84 -11.63 1.88 -11.22
C PRO A 84 -11.75 3.41 -11.10
N LYS A 85 -12.79 4.02 -11.70
CA LYS A 85 -13.04 5.46 -11.53
C LYS A 85 -13.30 5.86 -10.08
N GLN A 86 -13.87 4.95 -9.28
CA GLN A 86 -14.16 5.20 -7.88
C GLN A 86 -12.91 5.13 -6.99
N TRP A 87 -11.79 4.55 -7.48
CA TRP A 87 -10.57 4.47 -6.68
C TRP A 87 -10.12 5.84 -6.20
N PHE A 88 -10.15 6.84 -7.08
CA PHE A 88 -9.73 8.21 -6.77
C PHE A 88 -10.65 8.94 -5.77
N GLU A 89 -11.90 8.51 -5.67
CA GLU A 89 -12.89 9.03 -4.72
C GLU A 89 -12.72 8.39 -3.34
N LEU A 90 -12.50 7.07 -3.31
CA LEU A 90 -12.39 6.28 -2.09
C LEU A 90 -11.02 6.43 -1.42
N ALA A 91 -9.95 6.49 -2.22
CA ALA A 91 -8.58 6.53 -1.74
C ALA A 91 -8.27 7.86 -1.05
N ARG A 92 -7.73 7.79 0.17
CA ARG A 92 -7.08 8.92 0.83
C ARG A 92 -5.68 9.12 0.26
N CYS A 93 -4.93 8.03 0.07
CA CYS A 93 -3.63 8.05 -0.61
C CYS A 93 -3.87 8.37 -2.08
N LYS A 94 -3.42 9.54 -2.53
CA LYS A 94 -3.65 9.98 -3.92
C LYS A 94 -2.55 9.41 -4.79
N TYR A 95 -2.94 8.95 -5.98
CA TYR A 95 -2.00 8.55 -7.01
C TYR A 95 -1.05 9.70 -7.36
N ASP A 96 0.25 9.45 -7.27
CA ASP A 96 1.30 10.39 -7.63
C ASP A 96 1.88 10.01 -9.00
N ALA A 97 1.40 10.70 -10.03
CA ALA A 97 1.82 10.43 -11.39
C ALA A 97 3.27 10.89 -11.59
N PRO A 98 4.19 10.04 -12.11
CA PRO A 98 5.59 10.43 -12.32
C PRO A 98 5.76 11.76 -13.06
N GLN A 99 6.25 12.80 -12.35
CA GLN A 99 6.58 14.11 -12.94
C GLN A 99 8.04 14.20 -13.39
N GLY A 100 8.88 13.32 -12.86
CA GLY A 100 10.28 13.14 -13.22
C GLY A 100 10.62 11.65 -13.18
N PHE A 101 11.59 11.24 -14.00
CA PHE A 101 11.95 9.83 -14.15
C PHE A 101 13.23 9.45 -13.41
N ASP A 102 13.93 10.40 -12.78
CA ASP A 102 15.10 10.07 -11.97
C ASP A 102 14.70 9.27 -10.72
N SER A 103 15.53 8.30 -10.35
CA SER A 103 15.27 7.40 -9.22
C SER A 103 14.98 8.13 -7.91
N VAL A 104 15.63 9.26 -7.63
CA VAL A 104 15.41 9.99 -6.38
C VAL A 104 14.00 10.62 -6.32
N SER A 105 13.47 11.09 -7.45
CA SER A 105 12.10 11.60 -7.50
C SER A 105 11.09 10.48 -7.27
N LEU A 106 11.20 9.39 -8.04
CA LEU A 106 10.28 8.25 -7.92
C LEU A 106 10.33 7.59 -6.53
N LEU A 107 11.52 7.43 -5.95
CA LEU A 107 11.69 6.91 -4.58
C LEU A 107 10.94 7.76 -3.55
N LYS A 108 10.95 9.10 -3.69
CA LYS A 108 10.24 9.98 -2.75
C LYS A 108 8.74 9.90 -2.89
N ASP A 109 8.25 9.81 -4.11
CA ASP A 109 6.82 9.71 -4.41
C ASP A 109 6.26 8.38 -3.85
N ASN A 110 7.01 7.28 -4.02
CA ASN A 110 6.66 5.98 -3.43
C ASN A 110 6.78 5.96 -1.90
N VAL A 111 7.84 6.51 -1.29
CA VAL A 111 7.92 6.63 0.19
C VAL A 111 6.75 7.42 0.78
N ALA A 112 6.26 8.45 0.08
CA ALA A 112 5.07 9.17 0.53
C ALA A 112 3.80 8.31 0.49
N SER A 113 3.73 7.37 -0.46
CA SER A 113 2.65 6.41 -0.61
C SER A 113 2.72 5.34 0.49
N GLU A 114 3.90 4.79 0.77
CA GLU A 114 4.10 3.81 1.85
C GLU A 114 3.68 4.34 3.21
N ARG A 115 4.06 5.59 3.51
CA ARG A 115 3.64 6.24 4.76
C ARG A 115 2.12 6.38 4.88
N CYS A 116 1.43 6.54 3.75
CA CYS A 116 -0.02 6.59 3.73
C CYS A 116 -0.65 5.20 3.93
N ALA A 117 -0.06 4.15 3.34
CA ALA A 117 -0.45 2.76 3.53
C ALA A 117 -0.24 2.30 4.98
N ILE A 118 0.94 2.57 5.57
CA ILE A 118 1.24 2.32 6.99
C ILE A 118 0.15 2.90 7.90
N LEU A 119 -0.25 4.17 7.68
CA LEU A 119 -1.33 4.79 8.44
C LEU A 119 -2.68 4.09 8.23
N ARG A 120 -3.00 3.68 7.00
CA ARG A 120 -4.22 2.93 6.69
C ARG A 120 -4.30 1.62 7.47
N TYR A 121 -3.21 0.86 7.48
CA TYR A 121 -3.22 -0.46 8.10
C TYR A 121 -3.10 -0.42 9.62
N GLN A 122 -2.43 0.58 10.19
CA GLN A 122 -2.51 0.88 11.62
C GLN A 122 -3.95 1.19 12.05
N GLU A 123 -4.66 2.04 11.30
CA GLU A 123 -6.07 2.37 11.57
C GLU A 123 -6.97 1.13 11.53
N ILE A 124 -6.84 0.27 10.51
CA ILE A 124 -7.65 -0.96 10.39
C ILE A 124 -7.29 -1.95 11.51
N ALA A 125 -6.00 -2.13 11.79
CA ALA A 125 -5.54 -3.02 12.86
C ALA A 125 -6.11 -2.57 14.21
N ASP A 126 -6.04 -1.27 14.54
CA ASP A 126 -6.60 -0.70 15.77
C ASP A 126 -8.13 -0.84 15.81
N PHE A 127 -8.82 -0.59 14.70
CA PHE A 127 -10.26 -0.69 14.61
C PHE A 127 -10.75 -2.11 14.94
N THR A 128 -10.01 -3.11 14.47
CA THR A 128 -10.35 -4.54 14.52
C THR A 128 -9.73 -5.30 15.69
N ASN A 129 -8.72 -4.73 16.37
CA ASN A 129 -7.99 -5.37 17.45
C ASN A 129 -8.90 -5.93 18.56
N GLY A 130 -8.76 -7.24 18.85
CA GLY A 130 -9.56 -7.94 19.85
C GLY A 130 -11.03 -8.17 19.48
N LYS A 131 -11.48 -7.72 18.30
CA LYS A 131 -12.88 -7.76 17.86
C LYS A 131 -13.05 -8.67 16.64
N ASP A 132 -12.36 -8.34 15.55
CA ASP A 132 -12.26 -9.12 14.33
C ASP A 132 -10.80 -9.55 14.12
N PHE A 133 -10.45 -10.69 14.68
CA PHE A 133 -9.08 -11.21 14.65
C PHE A 133 -8.56 -11.45 13.24
N THR A 134 -9.40 -11.96 12.33
CA THR A 134 -8.98 -12.27 10.97
C THR A 134 -8.64 -11.01 10.19
N THR A 135 -9.49 -9.97 10.27
CA THR A 135 -9.17 -8.70 9.59
C THR A 135 -7.97 -8.00 10.25
N CYS A 136 -7.85 -8.09 11.58
CA CYS A 136 -6.71 -7.54 12.31
C CYS A 136 -5.39 -8.20 11.89
N ASP A 137 -5.38 -9.52 11.71
CA ASP A 137 -4.20 -10.26 11.27
C ASP A 137 -3.83 -9.93 9.81
N ILE A 138 -4.82 -9.78 8.92
CA ILE A 138 -4.58 -9.31 7.54
C ILE A 138 -3.98 -7.90 7.55
N ALA A 139 -4.56 -6.98 8.31
CA ALA A 139 -4.08 -5.60 8.38
C ALA A 139 -2.64 -5.51 8.93
N LYS A 140 -2.32 -6.28 9.98
CA LYS A 140 -0.94 -6.32 10.52
C LYS A 140 0.06 -6.99 9.58
N HIS A 141 -0.39 -7.97 8.80
CA HIS A 141 0.46 -8.62 7.81
C HIS A 141 0.85 -7.63 6.73
N ILE A 142 -0.14 -6.94 6.15
CA ILE A 142 0.12 -5.93 5.12
C ILE A 142 0.94 -4.78 5.71
N LEU A 143 0.59 -4.26 6.89
CA LEU A 143 1.38 -3.25 7.60
C LEU A 143 2.87 -3.60 7.74
N ALA A 144 3.19 -4.86 8.01
CA ALA A 144 4.58 -5.29 8.14
C ALA A 144 5.33 -5.22 6.80
N GLU A 145 4.65 -5.50 5.68
CA GLU A 145 5.21 -5.37 4.34
C GLU A 145 5.38 -3.88 3.97
N GLU A 146 4.41 -3.00 4.31
CA GLU A 146 4.56 -1.55 4.00
C GLU A 146 5.70 -0.89 4.79
N GLU A 147 5.93 -1.34 6.02
CA GLU A 147 7.07 -0.89 6.84
C GLU A 147 8.41 -1.38 6.24
N GLU A 148 8.43 -2.54 5.59
CA GLU A 148 9.58 -3.06 4.84
C GLU A 148 9.80 -2.24 3.56
N HIS A 149 8.74 -1.97 2.78
CA HIS A 149 8.82 -1.12 1.60
C HIS A 149 9.35 0.28 1.92
N GLU A 150 8.83 0.95 2.95
CA GLU A 150 9.35 2.27 3.37
C GLU A 150 10.85 2.20 3.64
N GLN A 151 11.30 1.14 4.32
CA GLN A 151 12.70 0.93 4.67
C GLN A 151 13.59 0.70 3.44
N ASP A 152 13.17 -0.17 2.51
CA ASP A 152 13.91 -0.47 1.28
C ASP A 152 14.14 0.79 0.45
N LEU A 153 13.07 1.56 0.22
CA LEU A 153 13.15 2.80 -0.56
C LEU A 153 13.99 3.87 0.15
N GLN A 154 13.89 3.96 1.47
CA GLN A 154 14.65 4.91 2.28
C GLN A 154 16.15 4.61 2.27
N ASP A 155 16.54 3.35 2.11
CA ASP A 155 17.94 2.93 1.99
C ASP A 155 18.56 3.41 0.66
N TYR A 156 17.87 3.26 -0.48
CA TYR A 156 18.33 3.83 -1.75
C TYR A 156 18.48 5.36 -1.69
N LEU A 157 17.52 6.06 -1.07
CA LEU A 157 17.62 7.51 -0.88
C LEU A 157 18.85 7.89 -0.05
N THR A 158 19.12 7.14 1.02
CA THR A 158 20.26 7.35 1.91
C THR A 158 21.58 7.12 1.17
N ASP A 159 21.68 6.04 0.41
CA ASP A 159 22.90 5.69 -0.31
C ASP A 159 23.21 6.66 -1.45
N ILE A 160 22.20 7.06 -2.24
CA ILE A 160 22.38 8.06 -3.30
C ILE A 160 22.83 9.40 -2.70
N ALA A 161 22.23 9.83 -1.59
CA ALA A 161 22.64 11.04 -0.89
C ALA A 161 24.08 10.96 -0.36
N ARG A 162 24.46 9.81 0.19
CA ARG A 162 25.82 9.55 0.69
C ARG A 162 26.86 9.51 -0.43
N MET A 163 26.54 8.87 -1.55
CA MET A 163 27.37 8.89 -2.77
C MET A 163 27.59 10.31 -3.25
N LYS A 164 26.52 11.11 -3.37
CA LYS A 164 26.62 12.51 -3.81
C LYS A 164 27.56 13.32 -2.92
N LYS A 165 27.46 13.18 -1.60
CA LYS A 165 28.37 13.84 -0.64
C LYS A 165 29.81 13.37 -0.84
N SER A 166 30.04 12.06 -0.96
CA SER A 166 31.39 11.50 -1.14
C SER A 166 32.09 11.93 -2.43
N PHE A 167 31.34 12.30 -3.47
CA PHE A 167 31.91 12.80 -4.73
C PHE A 167 32.30 14.29 -4.66
N LEU A 168 31.60 15.07 -3.83
CA LEU A 168 31.82 16.52 -3.67
C LEU A 168 32.86 16.87 -2.61
N ASP A 169 33.04 16.01 -1.60
CA ASP A 169 34.02 16.17 -0.53
C ASP A 169 35.44 15.69 -0.93
N LYS A 170 35.70 15.49 -2.23
CA LYS A 170 37.02 15.18 -2.82
C LYS A 170 37.64 16.42 -3.47
#